data_AF-A0A8H5AX02-F1
#
_entry.id   AF-A0A8H5AX02-F1
#
_cell.length_a   1.000
_cell.length_b   1.000
_cell.length_c   1.000
_cell.angle_alpha   90.00
_cell.angle_beta   90.00
_cell.angle_gamma   90.00
#
_symmetry.space_group_name_H-M   'P 1'
#
loop_
_entity.id
_entity.type
_entity.pdbx_description
1 polymer ?
#
loop_
_entity_poly.entity_id
_entity_poly.type
_entity_poly.pdbx_seq_one_letter_code
_entity_poly.pdbx_strand_id
1 'polypeptide(L)'
;MDEAFWSNVVKRWADASESVINLKKELAALQRERALDGANFHCSDVRQDALNDRYFQCLETDGWSNKQDVVSLGPSTTRDELKDAEVGLVRAKEEYRRLQSELALSSERVRALSREKEEQLSKHEEEVTKLKNIIQTLQSLPTPRALPPDLSSSVDTLRPSSKPPLTRVAETQESQTLDLERKIELLTSSLEAKEVDNRALQHELTLSKDKLTKSEENRRLLLKSISKLQEITRSSLDHSLLSSDASRKSLRLSASSNGGSFHAVESKKEVKNRKLPLGSTIQPLHAIENTKDTHAQRHPVASAAVEGFSARSDITANLPTVACPKLEPSQNMFDREFLKCALGDGVRTLLTHFTDSREVDIKSLTSSYLCPTLNHHPWCPTTPGQHGFIFVGLGKDRNAYNAPVMKNLFIGLAKKQGHKRFFRYLGRYRVSRVNGLTVDEWMALLPETQKMLAKLFKDKENDSREADDILVAFDTGDLSIPCVQLQFVGFDQSLYNALLSMDKADWTQ
;
A
#
# COMPACT_ATOMS: atom_id res chain seq x y z
N MET A 1 -49.75 -2.61 17.93
CA MET A 1 -48.49 -3.15 17.39
C MET A 1 -48.78 -3.54 15.96
N ASP A 2 -48.04 -2.99 15.01
CA ASP A 2 -48.38 -3.10 13.59
C ASP A 2 -48.06 -4.48 13.02
N GLU A 3 -49.03 -5.06 12.30
CA GLU A 3 -48.84 -6.30 11.54
C GLU A 3 -47.70 -6.20 10.51
N ALA A 4 -47.46 -4.99 9.99
CA ALA A 4 -46.37 -4.71 9.05
C ALA A 4 -44.99 -4.94 9.66
N PHE A 5 -44.81 -4.65 10.96
CA PHE A 5 -43.56 -4.91 11.66
C PHE A 5 -43.29 -6.41 11.78
N TRP A 6 -44.29 -7.17 12.25
CA TRP A 6 -44.15 -8.62 12.42
C TRP A 6 -43.96 -9.35 11.08
N SER A 7 -44.63 -8.90 10.01
CA SER A 7 -44.42 -9.44 8.66
C SER A 7 -42.96 -9.27 8.19
N ASN A 8 -42.37 -8.08 8.41
CA ASN A 8 -40.97 -7.84 8.08
C ASN A 8 -39.99 -8.66 8.93
N VAL A 9 -40.28 -8.84 10.22
CA VAL A 9 -39.46 -9.67 11.11
C VAL A 9 -39.50 -11.14 10.68
N VAL A 10 -40.70 -11.68 10.39
CA VAL A 10 -40.87 -13.06 9.91
C VAL A 10 -40.18 -13.26 8.57
N LYS A 11 -40.29 -12.30 7.65
CA LYS A 11 -39.60 -12.35 6.35
C LYS A 11 -38.08 -12.38 6.51
N ARG A 12 -37.50 -11.47 7.29
CA ARG A 12 -36.04 -11.45 7.55
C ARG A 12 -35.56 -12.72 8.22
N TRP A 13 -36.34 -13.26 9.15
CA TRP A 13 -36.02 -14.52 9.80
C TRP A 13 -36.07 -15.71 8.81
N ALA A 14 -37.07 -15.75 7.93
CA ALA A 14 -37.16 -16.74 6.86
C ALA A 14 -35.96 -16.66 5.91
N ASP A 15 -35.62 -15.46 5.42
CA ASP A 15 -34.47 -15.22 4.54
C ASP A 15 -33.15 -15.64 5.20
N ALA A 16 -32.97 -15.31 6.49
CA ALA A 16 -31.81 -15.71 7.26
C ALA A 16 -31.73 -17.24 7.44
N SER A 17 -32.87 -17.89 7.69
CA SER A 17 -32.93 -19.35 7.83
C SER A 17 -32.58 -20.06 6.52
N GLU A 18 -33.03 -19.54 5.39
CA GLU A 18 -32.70 -20.07 4.06
C GLU A 18 -31.21 -19.90 3.73
N SER A 19 -30.64 -18.74 4.09
CA SER A 19 -29.20 -18.49 3.97
C SER A 19 -28.37 -19.51 4.76
N VAL A 20 -28.76 -19.82 6.00
CA VAL A 20 -28.09 -20.84 6.83
C VAL A 20 -28.18 -22.24 6.20
N ILE A 21 -29.32 -22.59 5.60
CA ILE A 21 -29.49 -23.87 4.90
C ILE A 21 -28.55 -23.94 3.68
N ASN A 22 -28.44 -22.86 2.92
CA ASN A 22 -27.56 -22.80 1.75
C ASN A 22 -26.08 -22.89 2.15
N LEU A 23 -25.65 -22.19 3.20
CA LEU A 23 -24.30 -22.30 3.73
C LEU A 23 -23.97 -23.71 4.23
N LYS A 24 -24.93 -24.40 4.87
CA LYS A 24 -24.74 -25.81 5.25
C LYS A 24 -24.58 -26.74 4.05
N LYS A 25 -25.33 -26.52 2.97
CA LYS A 25 -25.18 -27.28 1.72
C LYS A 25 -23.82 -27.04 1.07
N GLU A 26 -23.35 -25.79 1.04
CA GLU A 26 -22.05 -25.42 0.49
C GLU A 26 -20.90 -26.02 1.33
N LEU A 27 -21.01 -25.95 2.65
CA LEU A 27 -20.05 -26.58 3.56
C LEU A 27 -19.98 -28.10 3.36
N ALA A 28 -21.13 -28.76 3.21
CA ALA A 28 -21.19 -30.20 2.91
C ALA A 28 -20.64 -30.54 1.50
N ALA A 29 -20.71 -29.62 0.54
CA ALA A 29 -20.09 -29.79 -0.78
C ALA A 29 -18.56 -29.68 -0.69
N LEU A 30 -18.04 -28.67 0.01
CA LEU A 30 -16.60 -28.50 0.24
C LEU A 30 -16.00 -29.66 1.04
N GLN A 31 -16.73 -30.20 2.02
CA GLN A 31 -16.28 -31.39 2.75
C GLN A 31 -16.19 -32.63 1.84
N ARG A 32 -17.12 -32.81 0.90
CA ARG A 32 -17.06 -33.89 -0.09
C ARG A 32 -15.89 -33.70 -1.07
N GLU A 33 -15.65 -32.47 -1.52
CA GLU A 33 -14.50 -32.15 -2.38
C GLU A 33 -13.19 -32.43 -1.67
N ARG A 34 -13.03 -31.98 -0.42
CA ARG A 34 -11.85 -32.28 0.40
C ARG A 34 -11.66 -33.77 0.64
N ALA A 35 -12.75 -34.54 0.81
CA ALA A 35 -12.67 -36.00 0.97
C ALA A 35 -12.21 -36.69 -0.32
N LEU A 36 -12.66 -36.21 -1.49
CA LEU A 36 -12.21 -36.69 -2.80
C LEU A 36 -10.73 -36.37 -3.03
N ASP A 37 -10.30 -35.16 -2.71
CA ASP A 37 -8.90 -34.75 -2.83
C ASP A 37 -8.00 -35.54 -1.86
N GLY A 38 -8.44 -35.72 -0.61
CA GLY A 38 -7.71 -36.52 0.38
C GLY A 38 -7.51 -37.98 -0.04
N ALA A 39 -8.52 -38.59 -0.67
CA ALA A 39 -8.42 -39.95 -1.20
C ALA A 39 -7.41 -40.06 -2.36
N ASN A 40 -7.29 -39.02 -3.19
CA ASN A 40 -6.30 -38.98 -4.28
C ASN A 40 -4.87 -38.83 -3.76
N PHE A 41 -4.66 -38.05 -2.70
CA PHE A 41 -3.32 -37.87 -2.08
C PHE A 41 -2.82 -39.13 -1.36
N HIS A 42 -3.69 -39.88 -0.68
CA HIS A 42 -3.28 -41.13 -0.04
C HIS A 42 -2.95 -42.25 -1.05
N CYS A 43 -3.53 -42.22 -2.26
CA CYS A 43 -3.17 -43.18 -3.31
C CYS A 43 -1.81 -42.87 -3.96
N SER A 44 -1.38 -41.60 -3.99
CA SER A 44 -0.06 -41.22 -4.48
C SER A 44 1.07 -41.51 -3.49
N ASP A 45 0.83 -41.33 -2.18
CA ASP A 45 1.87 -41.59 -1.15
C ASP A 45 2.25 -43.07 -1.06
N VAL A 46 1.28 -43.98 -1.14
CA VAL A 46 1.56 -45.44 -1.11
C VAL A 46 2.39 -45.88 -2.33
N ARG A 47 2.29 -45.18 -3.47
CA ARG A 47 3.14 -45.43 -4.64
C ARG A 47 4.54 -44.85 -4.50
N GLN A 48 4.70 -43.77 -3.73
CA GLN A 48 5.97 -43.09 -3.57
C GLN A 48 6.85 -43.78 -2.49
N ASP A 49 6.25 -44.32 -1.44
CA ASP A 49 6.94 -45.15 -0.45
C ASP A 49 7.40 -46.49 -1.05
N ALA A 50 6.60 -47.11 -1.92
CA ALA A 50 7.01 -48.33 -2.64
C ALA A 50 8.19 -48.11 -3.62
N LEU A 51 8.40 -46.88 -4.09
CA LEU A 51 9.55 -46.52 -4.94
C LEU A 51 10.78 -46.12 -4.10
N ASN A 52 10.60 -45.54 -2.93
CA ASN A 52 11.69 -45.18 -2.02
C ASN A 52 12.30 -46.40 -1.32
N ASP A 53 11.51 -47.39 -0.91
CA ASP A 53 12.04 -48.64 -0.35
C ASP A 53 12.88 -49.42 -1.37
N ARG A 54 12.57 -49.29 -2.66
CA ARG A 54 13.35 -49.88 -3.75
C ARG A 54 14.67 -49.15 -4.02
N TYR A 55 14.77 -47.88 -3.64
CA TYR A 55 15.97 -47.07 -3.84
C TYR A 55 16.98 -47.22 -2.69
N PHE A 56 16.52 -47.53 -1.47
CA PHE A 56 17.40 -47.76 -0.33
C PHE A 56 18.01 -49.17 -0.25
N GLN A 57 17.42 -50.17 -0.93
CA GLN A 57 18.00 -51.52 -0.97
C GLN A 57 19.11 -51.74 -2.01
N CYS A 58 19.48 -50.71 -2.79
CA CYS A 58 20.51 -50.80 -3.85
C CYS A 58 21.86 -50.18 -3.48
N LEU A 59 22.05 -49.65 -2.26
CA LEU A 59 23.28 -48.93 -1.87
C LEU A 59 24.21 -49.65 -0.91
N GLU A 60 23.90 -50.89 -0.52
CA GLU A 60 24.81 -51.75 0.24
C GLU A 60 24.85 -53.14 -0.37
N THR A 61 25.67 -53.35 -1.40
CA THR A 61 26.38 -54.62 -1.66
C THR A 61 27.35 -54.40 -2.82
N ASP A 62 28.56 -54.00 -2.47
CA ASP A 62 29.70 -54.13 -3.36
C ASP A 62 29.97 -55.61 -3.64
N GLY A 63 30.11 -55.91 -4.93
CA GLY A 63 30.72 -57.13 -5.42
C GLY A 63 29.73 -58.25 -5.72
N TRP A 64 29.37 -58.39 -7.01
CA TRP A 64 29.96 -59.45 -7.83
C TRP A 64 29.49 -59.32 -9.29
N SER A 65 30.45 -59.55 -10.17
CA SER A 65 30.28 -59.82 -11.59
C SER A 65 29.15 -60.84 -11.84
N ASN A 66 28.04 -60.45 -12.45
CA ASN A 66 27.31 -61.36 -13.33
C ASN A 66 26.39 -60.66 -14.34
N LYS A 67 26.62 -61.04 -15.59
CA LYS A 67 25.76 -61.11 -16.78
C LYS A 67 24.43 -60.34 -16.75
N GLN A 68 24.40 -59.34 -17.65
CA GLN A 68 23.29 -59.02 -18.55
C GLN A 68 22.04 -59.90 -18.40
N ASP A 69 21.03 -59.35 -17.75
CA ASP A 69 19.64 -59.54 -18.17
C ASP A 69 19.05 -58.16 -18.41
N VAL A 70 18.95 -57.80 -19.69
CA VAL A 70 18.27 -56.61 -20.20
C VAL A 70 16.78 -56.83 -19.95
N VAL A 71 16.30 -56.44 -18.77
CA VAL A 71 14.87 -56.31 -18.51
C VAL A 71 14.38 -55.15 -19.38
N SER A 72 13.81 -55.52 -20.52
CA SER A 72 13.16 -54.64 -21.47
C SER A 72 12.00 -53.93 -20.78
N LEU A 73 12.28 -52.76 -20.19
CA LEU A 73 11.28 -51.79 -19.74
C LEU A 73 10.47 -51.40 -20.97
N GLY A 74 9.30 -52.02 -21.11
CA GLY A 74 8.45 -51.89 -22.28
C GLY A 74 8.11 -50.41 -22.55
N PRO A 75 8.16 -49.95 -23.81
CA PRO A 75 7.91 -48.56 -24.22
C PRO A 75 6.46 -48.07 -24.01
N SER A 76 5.64 -48.77 -23.22
CA SER A 76 4.23 -48.45 -23.02
C SER A 76 3.98 -47.43 -21.89
N THR A 77 4.78 -47.41 -20.82
CA THR A 77 4.50 -46.55 -19.65
C THR A 77 4.72 -45.07 -19.95
N THR A 78 5.77 -44.72 -20.67
CA THR A 78 6.07 -43.32 -21.05
C THR A 78 5.02 -42.72 -21.98
N ARG A 79 4.32 -43.56 -22.77
CA ARG A 79 3.29 -43.09 -23.70
C ARG A 79 2.00 -42.72 -22.98
N ASP A 80 1.64 -43.44 -21.93
CA ASP A 80 0.43 -43.16 -21.16
C ASP A 80 0.64 -41.94 -20.25
N GLU A 81 1.83 -41.77 -19.65
CA GLU A 81 2.18 -40.56 -18.90
C GLU A 81 2.13 -39.30 -19.79
N LEU A 82 2.55 -39.41 -21.06
CA LEU A 82 2.54 -38.28 -22.00
C LEU A 82 1.11 -37.90 -22.39
N LYS A 83 0.20 -38.88 -22.54
CA LYS A 83 -1.23 -38.60 -22.75
C LYS A 83 -1.88 -37.93 -21.54
N ASP A 84 -1.55 -38.39 -20.33
CA ASP A 84 -2.09 -37.78 -19.11
C ASP A 84 -1.60 -36.33 -18.96
N ALA A 85 -0.34 -36.06 -19.30
CA ALA A 85 0.19 -34.70 -19.35
C ALA A 85 -0.49 -33.83 -20.42
N GLU A 86 -0.78 -34.38 -21.59
CA GLU A 86 -1.55 -33.69 -22.64
C GLU A 86 -2.97 -33.34 -22.18
N VAL A 87 -3.67 -34.27 -21.52
CA VAL A 87 -5.01 -34.03 -20.94
C VAL A 87 -4.94 -32.96 -19.85
N GLY A 88 -3.93 -33.02 -18.98
CA GLY A 88 -3.69 -32.02 -17.94
C GLY A 88 -3.45 -30.62 -18.51
N LEU A 89 -2.65 -30.51 -19.58
CA LEU A 89 -2.39 -29.26 -20.28
C LEU A 89 -3.66 -28.66 -20.89
N VAL A 90 -4.52 -29.50 -21.49
CA VAL A 90 -5.81 -29.04 -22.06
C VAL A 90 -6.72 -28.51 -20.96
N ARG A 91 -6.83 -29.22 -19.83
CA ARG A 91 -7.64 -28.77 -18.68
C ARG A 91 -7.13 -27.44 -18.11
N ALA A 92 -5.80 -27.30 -17.96
CA ALA A 92 -5.19 -26.06 -17.47
C ALA A 92 -5.43 -24.87 -18.42
N LYS A 93 -5.38 -25.10 -19.75
CA LYS A 93 -5.71 -24.06 -20.74
C LYS A 93 -7.17 -23.62 -20.65
N GLU A 94 -8.09 -24.55 -20.42
CA GLU A 94 -9.51 -24.23 -20.30
C GLU A 94 -9.82 -23.45 -19.00
N GLU A 95 -9.24 -23.86 -17.86
CA GLU A 95 -9.32 -23.10 -16.61
C GLU A 95 -8.73 -21.68 -16.75
N TYR A 96 -7.61 -21.54 -17.47
CA TYR A 96 -7.04 -20.23 -17.74
C TYR A 96 -7.97 -19.34 -18.58
N ARG A 97 -8.64 -19.89 -19.60
CA ARG A 97 -9.65 -19.14 -20.38
C ARG A 97 -10.85 -18.75 -19.52
N ARG A 98 -11.32 -19.65 -18.65
CA ARG A 98 -12.39 -19.38 -17.71
C ARG A 98 -12.04 -18.22 -16.78
N LEU A 99 -10.85 -18.24 -16.17
CA LEU A 99 -10.36 -17.16 -15.32
C LEU A 99 -10.19 -15.84 -16.07
N GLN A 100 -9.74 -15.87 -17.34
CA GLN A 100 -9.70 -14.65 -18.17
C GLN A 100 -11.09 -14.08 -18.42
N SER A 101 -12.09 -14.93 -18.68
CA SER A 101 -13.49 -14.52 -18.86
C SER A 101 -14.07 -13.92 -17.57
N GLU A 102 -13.85 -14.57 -16.43
CA GLU A 102 -14.29 -14.06 -15.12
C GLU A 102 -13.61 -12.72 -14.77
N LEU A 103 -12.33 -12.57 -15.08
CA LEU A 103 -11.61 -11.30 -14.90
C LEU A 103 -12.18 -10.19 -15.80
N ALA A 104 -12.52 -10.51 -17.04
CA ALA A 104 -13.14 -9.56 -17.98
C ALA A 104 -14.51 -9.10 -17.48
N LEU A 105 -15.37 -10.02 -17.05
CA LEU A 105 -16.68 -9.73 -16.48
C LEU A 105 -16.56 -8.92 -15.18
N SER A 106 -15.62 -9.27 -14.30
CA SER A 106 -15.36 -8.51 -13.07
C SER A 106 -14.89 -7.08 -13.37
N SER A 107 -14.01 -6.91 -14.36
CA SER A 107 -13.52 -5.59 -14.79
C SER A 107 -14.64 -4.73 -15.38
N GLU A 108 -15.57 -5.33 -16.14
CA GLU A 108 -16.76 -4.65 -16.63
C GLU A 108 -17.70 -4.24 -15.49
N ARG A 109 -17.93 -5.11 -14.51
CA ARG A 109 -18.74 -4.80 -13.32
C ARG A 109 -18.15 -3.63 -12.52
N VAL A 110 -16.84 -3.60 -12.32
CA VAL A 110 -16.15 -2.49 -11.63
C VAL A 110 -16.32 -1.18 -12.41
N ARG A 111 -16.22 -1.21 -13.74
CA ARG A 111 -16.48 -0.03 -14.59
C ARG A 111 -17.93 0.44 -14.53
N ALA A 112 -18.89 -0.49 -14.46
CA ALA A 112 -20.31 -0.15 -14.29
C ALA A 112 -20.58 0.54 -12.95
N LEU A 113 -20.09 -0.03 -11.84
CA LEU A 113 -20.22 0.56 -10.50
C LEU A 113 -19.52 1.92 -10.38
N SER A 114 -18.38 2.09 -11.07
CA SER A 114 -17.67 3.37 -11.08
C SER A 114 -18.49 4.47 -11.77
N ARG A 115 -19.16 4.15 -12.89
CA ARG A 115 -20.08 5.08 -13.58
C ARG A 115 -21.30 5.42 -12.72
N GLU A 116 -21.90 4.42 -12.08
CA GLU A 116 -23.04 4.64 -11.18
C GLU A 116 -22.66 5.57 -10.00
N LYS A 117 -21.47 5.36 -9.42
CA LYS A 117 -20.94 6.23 -8.37
C LYS A 117 -20.75 7.67 -8.84
N GLU A 118 -20.21 7.86 -10.04
CA GLU A 118 -20.02 9.19 -10.64
C GLU A 118 -21.36 9.88 -10.90
N GLU A 119 -22.36 9.14 -11.41
CA GLU A 119 -23.73 9.64 -11.59
C GLU A 119 -24.38 10.06 -10.27
N GLN A 120 -24.21 9.26 -9.20
CA GLN A 120 -24.72 9.61 -7.88
C GLN A 120 -24.04 10.85 -7.30
N LEU A 121 -22.72 11.02 -7.51
CA LEU A 121 -22.00 12.22 -7.08
C LEU A 121 -22.49 13.46 -7.83
N SER A 122 -22.73 13.36 -9.15
CA SER A 122 -23.31 14.46 -9.94
C SER A 122 -24.69 14.87 -9.41
N LYS A 123 -25.58 13.90 -9.14
CA LYS A 123 -26.91 14.17 -8.56
C LYS A 123 -26.81 14.85 -7.20
N HIS A 124 -25.90 14.39 -6.34
CA HIS A 124 -25.68 15.02 -5.04
C HIS A 124 -25.15 16.46 -5.18
N GLU A 125 -24.25 16.71 -6.14
CA GLU A 125 -23.72 18.06 -6.38
C GLU A 125 -24.82 19.01 -6.90
N GLU A 126 -25.70 18.53 -7.78
CA GLU A 126 -26.92 19.24 -8.22
C GLU A 126 -27.87 19.55 -7.05
N GLU A 127 -28.08 18.61 -6.13
CA GLU A 127 -28.90 18.85 -4.93
C GLU A 127 -28.27 19.87 -3.99
N VAL A 128 -26.95 19.80 -3.77
CA VAL A 128 -26.22 20.76 -2.92
C VAL A 128 -26.26 22.16 -3.52
N THR A 129 -26.09 22.29 -4.84
CA THR A 129 -26.19 23.59 -5.52
C THR A 129 -27.62 24.13 -5.46
N LYS A 130 -28.64 23.29 -5.63
CA LYS A 130 -30.05 23.67 -5.43
C LYS A 130 -30.33 24.18 -4.02
N LEU A 131 -29.83 23.48 -2.99
CA LEU A 131 -29.98 23.90 -1.59
C LEU A 131 -29.23 25.21 -1.29
N LYS A 132 -28.02 25.39 -1.83
CA LYS A 132 -27.28 26.66 -1.71
C LYS A 132 -28.05 27.83 -2.33
N ASN A 133 -28.65 27.64 -3.51
CA ASN A 133 -29.46 28.67 -4.16
C ASN A 133 -30.70 29.04 -3.33
N ILE A 134 -31.36 28.05 -2.69
CA ILE A 134 -32.48 28.31 -1.77
C ILE A 134 -32.02 29.12 -0.56
N ILE A 135 -30.90 28.75 0.08
CA ILE A 135 -30.33 29.49 1.22
C ILE A 135 -29.99 30.93 0.81
N GLN A 136 -29.37 31.13 -0.35
CA GLN A 136 -29.04 32.45 -0.86
C GLN A 136 -30.29 33.30 -1.14
N THR A 137 -31.35 32.68 -1.67
CA THR A 137 -32.65 33.34 -1.88
C THR A 137 -33.26 33.78 -0.54
N LEU A 138 -33.23 32.91 0.47
CA LEU A 138 -33.72 33.22 1.82
C LEU A 138 -32.90 34.31 2.52
N GLN A 139 -31.59 34.37 2.30
CA GLN A 139 -30.72 35.43 2.83
C GLN A 139 -30.93 36.77 2.14
N SER A 140 -31.39 36.77 0.88
CA SER A 140 -31.72 37.98 0.13
C SER A 140 -33.10 38.57 0.44
N LEU A 141 -33.96 37.85 1.20
CA LEU A 141 -35.23 38.41 1.63
C LEU A 141 -34.99 39.63 2.53
N PRO A 142 -35.64 40.78 2.25
CA PRO A 142 -35.45 42.00 3.04
C PRO A 142 -35.69 41.70 4.51
N THR A 143 -34.64 41.82 5.32
CA THR A 143 -34.74 41.74 6.77
C THR A 143 -35.77 42.80 7.19
N PRO A 144 -36.85 42.43 7.91
CA PRO A 144 -37.90 43.37 8.27
C PRO A 144 -37.24 44.55 8.99
N ARG A 145 -37.36 45.71 8.35
CA ARG A 145 -36.75 46.98 8.76
C ARG A 145 -36.97 47.16 10.26
N ALA A 146 -35.89 47.18 11.01
CA ALA A 146 -35.91 47.49 12.44
C ALA A 146 -36.76 48.75 12.64
N LEU A 147 -37.83 48.61 13.42
CA LEU A 147 -38.65 49.74 13.84
C LEU A 147 -37.72 50.75 14.53
N PRO A 148 -37.82 52.05 14.19
CA PRO A 148 -36.95 53.07 14.73
C PRO A 148 -37.11 53.15 16.27
N PRO A 149 -36.01 53.13 17.03
CA PRO A 149 -36.06 53.29 18.47
C PRO A 149 -36.04 54.78 18.80
N ASP A 150 -37.16 55.50 18.64
CA ASP A 150 -37.32 56.83 19.25
C ASP A 150 -38.74 57.38 19.13
N LEU A 151 -39.64 56.92 20.01
CA LEU A 151 -40.85 57.67 20.40
C LEU A 151 -41.15 57.36 21.86
N SER A 152 -40.29 57.84 22.76
CA SER A 152 -40.52 57.84 24.21
C SER A 152 -40.62 59.26 24.76
N SER A 153 -41.41 60.13 24.11
CA SER A 153 -41.97 61.26 24.85
C SER A 153 -43.20 61.84 24.18
N SER A 154 -44.26 61.89 24.98
CA SER A 154 -45.32 62.89 24.94
C SER A 154 -46.66 62.46 24.34
N VAL A 155 -47.68 62.84 25.12
CA VAL A 155 -49.09 63.04 24.78
C VAL A 155 -50.02 61.86 25.08
N ASP A 156 -50.39 61.79 26.36
CA ASP A 156 -51.78 61.68 26.80
C ASP A 156 -52.74 62.42 25.86
N THR A 157 -53.82 61.78 25.43
CA THR A 157 -55.22 62.31 25.42
C THR A 157 -56.06 61.61 24.33
N LEU A 158 -56.95 60.73 24.79
CA LEU A 158 -58.29 60.38 24.28
C LEU A 158 -58.47 59.67 22.90
N ARG A 159 -59.17 58.52 23.01
CA ARG A 159 -60.27 58.01 22.15
C ARG A 159 -59.89 57.03 21.00
N PRO A 160 -60.85 56.25 20.45
CA PRO A 160 -61.22 54.93 20.97
C PRO A 160 -61.13 53.80 19.91
N SER A 161 -61.26 52.55 20.38
CA SER A 161 -61.95 51.46 19.67
C SER A 161 -61.47 51.10 18.25
N SER A 162 -60.52 50.17 18.16
CA SER A 162 -60.71 48.93 17.38
C SER A 162 -59.56 47.97 17.69
N LYS A 163 -59.88 46.83 18.30
CA LYS A 163 -58.92 45.74 18.49
C LYS A 163 -58.68 45.08 17.12
N PRO A 164 -57.46 45.12 16.54
CA PRO A 164 -57.18 44.28 15.40
C PRO A 164 -57.07 42.81 15.86
N PRO A 165 -57.50 41.83 15.04
CA PRO A 165 -57.55 40.43 15.43
C PRO A 165 -56.14 39.83 15.45
N LEU A 166 -55.52 39.81 16.64
CA LEU A 166 -54.19 39.25 16.88
C LEU A 166 -54.10 37.73 16.65
N THR A 167 -55.23 37.05 16.42
CA THR A 167 -55.32 35.59 16.34
C THR A 167 -54.81 34.98 15.03
N ARG A 168 -54.81 35.73 13.91
CA ARG A 168 -54.45 35.15 12.59
C ARG A 168 -52.95 34.95 12.33
N VAL A 169 -52.08 35.65 13.07
CA VAL A 169 -50.61 35.51 12.91
C VAL A 169 -50.09 34.28 13.66
N ALA A 170 -50.73 33.90 14.76
CA ALA A 170 -50.37 32.71 15.52
C ALA A 170 -50.65 31.42 14.73
N GLU A 171 -51.83 31.33 14.08
CA GLU A 171 -52.21 30.15 13.28
C GLU A 171 -51.28 29.91 12.08
N THR A 172 -50.75 30.97 11.47
CA THR A 172 -49.81 30.84 10.34
C THR A 172 -48.41 30.41 10.78
N GLN A 173 -47.94 30.83 11.97
CA GLN A 173 -46.67 30.35 12.53
C GLN A 173 -46.76 28.89 12.99
N GLU A 174 -47.88 28.48 13.56
CA GLU A 174 -48.10 27.10 14.01
C GLU A 174 -48.16 26.13 12.82
N SER A 175 -48.79 26.53 11.71
CA SER A 175 -48.76 25.73 10.48
C SER A 175 -47.35 25.62 9.86
N GLN A 176 -46.53 26.66 9.95
CA GLN A 176 -45.15 26.63 9.42
C GLN A 176 -44.23 25.77 10.27
N THR A 177 -44.37 25.81 11.60
CA THR A 177 -43.59 24.97 12.51
C THR A 177 -43.90 23.49 12.30
N LEU A 178 -45.17 23.11 12.17
CA LEU A 178 -45.56 21.72 11.85
C LEU A 178 -45.05 21.21 10.50
N ASP A 179 -44.92 22.07 9.48
CA ASP A 179 -44.34 21.70 8.18
C ASP A 179 -42.81 21.50 8.28
N LEU A 180 -42.13 22.34 9.04
CA LEU A 180 -40.69 22.21 9.29
C LEU A 180 -40.36 20.96 10.11
N GLU A 181 -41.16 20.65 11.14
CA GLU A 181 -41.02 19.42 11.93
C GLU A 181 -41.15 18.17 11.06
N ARG A 182 -42.17 18.12 10.19
CA ARG A 182 -42.33 17.03 9.21
C ARG A 182 -41.15 16.89 8.25
N LYS A 183 -40.59 18.00 7.78
CA LYS A 183 -39.38 17.98 6.93
C LYS A 183 -38.16 17.48 7.68
N ILE A 184 -37.98 17.86 8.94
CA ILE A 184 -36.89 17.37 9.79
C ILE A 184 -37.02 15.87 10.01
N GLU A 185 -38.22 15.36 10.28
CA GLU A 185 -38.48 13.94 10.47
C GLU A 185 -38.20 13.11 9.19
N LEU A 186 -38.63 13.62 8.03
CA LEU A 186 -38.32 13.02 6.72
C LEU A 186 -36.82 12.97 6.43
N LEU A 187 -36.10 14.06 6.68
CA LEU A 187 -34.65 14.12 6.49
C LEU A 187 -33.91 13.20 7.46
N THR A 188 -34.36 13.11 8.71
CA THR A 188 -33.78 12.22 9.73
C THR A 188 -33.96 10.75 9.34
N SER A 189 -35.16 10.38 8.88
CA SER A 189 -35.44 9.02 8.40
C SER A 189 -34.63 8.66 7.15
N SER A 190 -34.45 9.62 6.23
CA SER A 190 -33.62 9.45 5.04
C SER A 190 -32.14 9.26 5.39
N LEU A 191 -31.63 10.04 6.35
CA LEU A 191 -30.25 9.95 6.82
C LEU A 191 -29.99 8.58 7.49
N GLU A 192 -30.91 8.12 8.34
CA GLU A 192 -30.79 6.80 8.98
C GLU A 192 -30.78 5.66 7.95
N ALA A 193 -31.64 5.72 6.93
CA ALA A 193 -31.63 4.74 5.84
C ALA A 193 -30.29 4.72 5.09
N LYS A 194 -29.72 5.90 4.79
CA LYS A 194 -28.41 6.02 4.13
C LYS A 194 -27.25 5.54 5.02
N GLU A 195 -27.34 5.71 6.33
CA GLU A 195 -26.35 5.16 7.27
C GLU A 195 -26.38 3.63 7.29
N VAL A 196 -27.58 3.02 7.25
CA VAL A 196 -27.73 1.57 7.14
C VAL A 196 -27.10 1.05 5.85
N ASP A 197 -27.37 1.70 4.71
CA ASP A 197 -26.79 1.34 3.41
C ASP A 197 -25.25 1.47 3.43
N ASN A 198 -24.72 2.55 4.01
CA ASN A 198 -23.27 2.76 4.12
C ASN A 198 -22.62 1.68 4.99
N ARG A 199 -23.23 1.29 6.12
CA ARG A 199 -22.76 0.17 6.94
C ARG A 199 -22.75 -1.14 6.16
N ALA A 200 -23.77 -1.40 5.35
CA ALA A 200 -23.84 -2.59 4.49
C ALA A 200 -22.71 -2.60 3.44
N LEU A 201 -22.47 -1.48 2.76
CA LEU A 201 -21.39 -1.32 1.78
C LEU A 201 -20.00 -1.47 2.42
N GLN A 202 -19.79 -0.95 3.63
CA GLN A 202 -18.53 -1.12 4.36
C GLN A 202 -18.27 -2.59 4.71
N HIS A 203 -19.32 -3.34 5.08
CA HIS A 203 -19.23 -4.77 5.33
C HIS A 203 -18.89 -5.54 4.03
N GLU A 204 -19.57 -5.23 2.91
CA GLU A 204 -19.27 -5.85 1.60
C GLU A 204 -17.85 -5.55 1.10
N LEU A 205 -17.36 -4.32 1.32
CA LEU A 205 -15.99 -3.93 1.02
C LEU A 205 -14.97 -4.72 1.85
N THR A 206 -15.27 -4.97 3.12
CA THR A 206 -14.42 -5.77 4.00
C THR A 206 -14.37 -7.22 3.53
N LEU A 207 -15.53 -7.83 3.24
CA LEU A 207 -15.62 -9.17 2.66
C LEU A 207 -14.85 -9.31 1.34
N SER A 208 -14.90 -8.28 0.48
CA SER A 208 -14.19 -8.28 -0.80
C SER A 208 -12.67 -8.20 -0.62
N LYS A 209 -12.19 -7.42 0.37
CA LYS A 209 -10.76 -7.37 0.74
C LYS A 209 -10.27 -8.72 1.28
N ASP A 210 -11.08 -9.40 2.09
CA ASP A 210 -10.74 -10.73 2.61
C ASP A 210 -10.70 -11.78 1.50
N LYS A 211 -11.60 -11.70 0.52
CA LYS A 211 -11.54 -12.57 -0.68
C LYS A 211 -10.31 -12.30 -1.53
N LEU A 212 -9.96 -11.02 -1.73
CA LEU A 212 -8.78 -10.63 -2.51
C LEU A 212 -7.48 -11.12 -1.85
N THR A 213 -7.32 -10.92 -0.54
CA THR A 213 -6.14 -11.38 0.21
C THR A 213 -5.99 -12.90 0.15
N LYS A 214 -7.08 -13.67 0.33
CA LYS A 214 -7.08 -15.13 0.15
C LYS A 214 -6.66 -15.54 -1.27
N SER A 215 -7.14 -14.84 -2.30
CA SER A 215 -6.75 -15.09 -3.69
C SER A 215 -5.26 -14.80 -3.93
N GLU A 216 -4.73 -13.71 -3.35
CA GLU A 216 -3.30 -13.37 -3.43
C GLU A 216 -2.42 -14.41 -2.73
N GLU A 217 -2.84 -14.93 -1.58
CA GLU A 217 -2.18 -16.03 -0.87
C GLU A 217 -2.17 -17.31 -1.71
N ASN A 218 -3.32 -17.70 -2.29
CA ASN A 218 -3.43 -18.85 -3.19
C ASN A 218 -2.51 -18.71 -4.41
N ARG A 219 -2.47 -17.53 -5.03
CA ARG A 219 -1.55 -17.22 -6.13
C ARG A 219 -0.09 -17.37 -5.71
N ARG A 220 0.26 -16.93 -4.50
CA ARG A 220 1.62 -17.06 -3.96
C ARG A 220 2.00 -18.51 -3.72
N LEU A 221 1.08 -19.33 -3.21
CA LEU A 221 1.28 -20.77 -3.04
C LEU A 221 1.46 -21.48 -4.39
N LEU A 222 0.65 -21.13 -5.40
CA LEU A 222 0.79 -21.67 -6.75
C LEU A 222 2.15 -21.33 -7.37
N LEU A 223 2.59 -20.07 -7.27
CA LEU A 223 3.91 -19.66 -7.76
C LEU A 223 5.05 -20.41 -7.07
N LYS A 224 4.96 -20.62 -5.74
CA LYS A 224 5.94 -21.46 -5.02
C LYS A 224 5.95 -22.90 -5.55
N SER A 225 4.79 -23.49 -5.82
CA SER A 225 4.68 -24.83 -6.39
C SER A 225 5.30 -24.92 -7.79
N ILE A 226 5.02 -23.94 -8.65
CA ILE A 226 5.61 -23.84 -10.00
C ILE A 226 7.14 -23.74 -9.91
N SER A 227 7.68 -22.91 -9.02
CA SER A 227 9.13 -22.80 -8.84
C SER A 227 9.77 -24.11 -8.38
N LYS A 228 9.12 -24.87 -7.48
CA LYS A 228 9.59 -26.20 -7.07
C LYS A 228 9.58 -27.21 -8.23
N LEU A 229 8.53 -27.22 -9.05
CA LEU A 229 8.47 -28.08 -10.24
C LEU A 229 9.54 -27.72 -11.28
N GLN A 230 9.85 -26.44 -11.45
CA GLN A 230 10.93 -25.98 -12.32
C GLN A 230 12.30 -26.40 -11.79
N GLU A 231 12.51 -26.37 -10.47
CA GLU A 231 13.73 -26.85 -9.82
C GLU A 231 13.93 -28.34 -10.07
N ILE A 232 12.91 -29.16 -9.81
CA ILE A 232 12.94 -30.62 -10.07
C ILE A 232 13.29 -30.92 -11.53
N THR A 233 12.65 -30.19 -12.46
CA THR A 233 12.87 -30.34 -13.90
C THR A 233 14.30 -30.00 -14.33
N ARG A 234 14.92 -28.99 -13.72
CA ARG A 234 16.32 -28.62 -13.99
C ARG A 234 17.27 -29.66 -13.43
N SER A 235 17.04 -30.14 -12.21
CA SER A 235 17.85 -31.19 -11.62
C SER A 235 17.77 -32.51 -12.41
N SER A 236 16.66 -32.85 -13.06
CA SER A 236 16.59 -34.08 -13.86
C SER A 236 17.35 -34.00 -15.19
N LEU A 237 17.49 -32.80 -15.77
CA LEU A 237 18.27 -32.57 -17.00
C LEU A 237 19.78 -32.70 -16.77
N ASP A 238 20.28 -32.23 -15.62
CA ASP A 238 21.72 -32.27 -15.31
C ASP A 238 22.24 -33.69 -15.05
N HIS A 239 21.37 -34.62 -14.61
CA HIS A 239 21.75 -36.02 -14.42
C HIS A 239 21.80 -36.85 -15.73
N SER A 240 21.23 -36.36 -16.83
CA SER A 240 21.17 -37.12 -18.10
C SER A 240 22.37 -36.88 -19.02
N LEU A 241 23.12 -35.79 -18.83
CA LEU A 241 24.25 -35.43 -19.70
C LEU A 241 25.62 -35.97 -19.26
N LEU A 242 25.72 -36.63 -18.10
CA LEU A 242 26.98 -37.19 -17.59
C LEU A 242 27.08 -38.72 -17.70
N SER A 243 26.10 -39.39 -18.33
CA SER A 243 26.08 -40.86 -18.46
C SER A 243 26.11 -41.35 -19.93
N SER A 244 26.85 -40.67 -20.80
CA SER A 244 27.10 -41.12 -22.18
C SER A 244 28.49 -40.70 -22.68
N ASP A 245 29.55 -41.13 -22.00
CA ASP A 245 30.91 -41.00 -22.55
C ASP A 245 31.75 -42.25 -22.25
N ALA A 246 31.32 -43.38 -22.82
CA ALA A 246 32.13 -44.59 -22.89
C ALA A 246 31.75 -45.46 -24.11
N SER A 247 31.83 -44.93 -25.33
CA SER A 247 32.16 -45.73 -26.53
C SER A 247 32.07 -44.86 -27.79
N ARG A 248 33.21 -44.34 -28.25
CA ARG A 248 33.49 -44.10 -29.69
C ARG A 248 34.97 -43.81 -29.89
N LYS A 249 35.72 -44.90 -30.06
CA LYS A 249 37.02 -44.88 -30.75
C LYS A 249 36.76 -44.80 -32.27
N SER A 250 37.69 -44.12 -32.96
CA SER A 250 37.96 -44.20 -34.40
C SER A 250 37.17 -43.26 -35.32
N LEU A 251 37.78 -42.14 -35.71
CA LEU A 251 38.54 -42.05 -36.96
C LEU A 251 39.20 -40.66 -37.08
N ARG A 252 40.51 -40.69 -37.32
CA ARG A 252 41.33 -39.59 -37.81
C ARG A 252 40.72 -39.01 -39.10
N LEU A 253 40.80 -37.70 -39.28
CA LEU A 253 41.53 -37.09 -40.41
C LEU A 253 41.82 -35.61 -40.13
N SER A 254 42.99 -35.23 -40.59
CA SER A 254 43.75 -33.99 -40.46
C SER A 254 43.16 -32.77 -41.16
N ALA A 255 43.33 -31.58 -40.59
CA ALA A 255 43.87 -30.41 -41.31
C ALA A 255 44.34 -29.31 -40.36
N SER A 256 45.52 -28.80 -40.71
CA SER A 256 46.32 -27.74 -40.08
C SER A 256 45.73 -26.36 -40.32
N SER A 257 45.81 -25.45 -39.34
CA SER A 257 46.69 -24.26 -39.43
C SER A 257 46.44 -23.26 -38.29
N ASN A 258 47.55 -22.74 -37.75
CA ASN A 258 47.84 -21.39 -37.24
C ASN A 258 46.77 -20.66 -36.42
N GLY A 259 47.02 -20.08 -35.24
CA GLY A 259 48.25 -19.56 -34.64
C GLY A 259 47.86 -18.32 -33.82
N GLY A 260 48.55 -18.07 -32.70
CA GLY A 260 48.34 -16.91 -31.82
C GLY A 260 47.83 -17.33 -30.44
N SER A 261 48.68 -17.62 -29.44
CA SER A 261 49.50 -16.67 -28.67
C SER A 261 48.67 -15.56 -28.05
N PHE A 262 48.29 -15.69 -26.77
CA PHE A 262 48.29 -14.60 -25.78
C PHE A 262 48.31 -15.16 -24.35
N HIS A 263 49.14 -14.54 -23.52
CA HIS A 263 49.36 -14.77 -22.09
C HIS A 263 48.22 -14.27 -21.19
N ALA A 264 47.94 -14.97 -20.09
CA ALA A 264 47.56 -14.41 -18.78
C ALA A 264 47.44 -15.59 -17.77
N VAL A 265 48.44 -15.87 -16.94
CA VAL A 265 48.56 -15.43 -15.52
C VAL A 265 47.24 -15.56 -14.75
N GLU A 266 47.07 -16.69 -14.05
CA GLU A 266 46.02 -16.84 -13.04
C GLU A 266 46.63 -17.33 -11.72
N SER A 267 46.63 -16.42 -10.74
CA SER A 267 47.14 -16.61 -9.39
C SER A 267 46.10 -17.30 -8.53
N LYS A 268 46.39 -18.53 -8.08
CA LYS A 268 45.63 -19.24 -7.05
C LYS A 268 45.85 -18.57 -5.69
N LYS A 269 44.77 -18.10 -5.04
CA LYS A 269 44.75 -17.85 -3.59
C LYS A 269 43.71 -18.75 -2.93
N GLU A 270 44.27 -19.63 -2.12
CA GLU A 270 43.66 -20.60 -1.23
C GLU A 270 43.14 -19.87 0.02
N VAL A 271 41.84 -20.01 0.34
CA VAL A 271 41.26 -19.48 1.58
C VAL A 271 40.74 -20.64 2.42
N LYS A 272 41.41 -20.84 3.56
CA LYS A 272 41.08 -21.78 4.63
C LYS A 272 39.80 -21.35 5.34
N ASN A 273 38.77 -22.21 5.34
CA ASN A 273 37.61 -22.08 6.22
C ASN A 273 37.94 -22.61 7.62
N ARG A 274 37.86 -21.74 8.63
CA ARG A 274 37.82 -22.12 10.05
C ARG A 274 36.35 -22.31 10.47
N LYS A 275 36.04 -23.51 10.98
CA LYS A 275 34.79 -23.82 11.71
C LYS A 275 34.92 -23.36 13.17
N LEU A 276 33.89 -22.73 13.72
CA LEU A 276 33.65 -22.63 15.16
C LEU A 276 32.18 -22.98 15.48
N PRO A 277 31.88 -23.54 16.66
CA PRO A 277 30.64 -24.24 16.95
C PRO A 277 29.56 -23.34 17.56
N LEU A 278 28.31 -23.53 17.12
CA LEU A 278 27.11 -23.06 17.81
C LEU A 278 26.68 -24.07 18.87
N GLY A 279 26.39 -23.59 20.07
CA GLY A 279 25.71 -24.36 21.11
C GLY A 279 25.22 -23.45 22.23
N SER A 280 23.97 -22.98 22.15
CA SER A 280 23.24 -22.53 23.34
C SER A 280 21.73 -22.66 23.14
N THR A 281 21.22 -23.67 23.83
CA THR A 281 19.86 -23.95 24.28
C THR A 281 18.96 -22.73 24.49
N ILE A 282 17.76 -22.76 23.90
CA ILE A 282 16.65 -21.85 24.19
C ILE A 282 15.59 -22.63 25.00
N GLN A 283 15.23 -22.11 26.18
CA GLN A 283 14.05 -22.54 26.94
C GLN A 283 12.79 -21.74 26.52
N PRO A 284 11.58 -22.32 26.66
CA PRO A 284 10.33 -21.67 26.25
C PRO A 284 9.75 -20.81 27.37
N LEU A 285 9.34 -19.58 27.06
CA LEU A 285 8.62 -18.69 27.97
C LEU A 285 7.15 -18.48 27.55
N HIS A 286 6.36 -18.18 28.57
CA HIS A 286 4.92 -18.34 28.71
C HIS A 286 4.02 -17.43 27.85
N ALA A 287 2.78 -17.93 27.70
CA ALA A 287 1.60 -17.28 27.13
C ALA A 287 1.25 -15.94 27.80
N ILE A 288 0.78 -14.98 26.99
CA ILE A 288 0.13 -13.75 27.45
C ILE A 288 -1.27 -13.67 26.82
N GLU A 289 -2.22 -13.37 27.70
CA GLU A 289 -3.66 -13.33 27.51
C GLU A 289 -4.14 -12.13 26.67
N ASN A 290 -5.22 -12.37 25.94
CA ASN A 290 -5.96 -11.38 25.15
C ASN A 290 -6.77 -10.43 26.04
N THR A 291 -6.47 -9.13 25.99
CA THR A 291 -7.37 -8.07 26.47
C THR A 291 -8.12 -7.42 25.30
N LYS A 292 -9.44 -7.29 25.48
CA LYS A 292 -10.44 -6.80 24.52
C LYS A 292 -10.32 -5.30 24.29
N ASP A 293 -10.27 -4.89 23.02
CA ASP A 293 -10.29 -3.50 22.60
C ASP A 293 -11.70 -2.87 22.72
N THR A 294 -11.74 -1.71 23.37
CA THR A 294 -12.92 -0.85 23.48
C THR A 294 -12.78 0.29 22.47
N HIS A 295 -13.82 0.48 21.66
CA HIS A 295 -13.82 1.35 20.48
C HIS A 295 -14.00 2.83 20.88
N ALA A 296 -12.93 3.63 20.85
CA ALA A 296 -12.99 5.09 20.99
C ALA A 296 -12.72 5.80 19.66
N GLN A 297 -13.49 6.86 19.40
CA GLN A 297 -13.43 7.72 18.21
C GLN A 297 -12.01 8.28 17.99
N ARG A 298 -11.42 7.98 16.81
CA ARG A 298 -10.12 8.52 16.39
C ARG A 298 -10.31 9.89 15.72
N HIS A 299 -9.97 10.95 16.45
CA HIS A 299 -9.62 12.25 15.87
C HIS A 299 -8.29 12.16 15.10
N PRO A 300 -7.99 13.10 14.18
CA PRO A 300 -6.74 13.09 13.43
C PRO A 300 -5.57 13.22 14.40
N VAL A 301 -4.73 12.17 14.43
CA VAL A 301 -3.50 12.11 15.22
C VAL A 301 -2.59 13.25 14.75
N ALA A 302 -2.61 14.37 15.47
CA ALA A 302 -1.46 15.24 15.52
C ALA A 302 -0.31 14.35 16.01
N SER A 303 0.73 14.22 15.19
CA SER A 303 1.93 13.46 15.50
C SER A 303 2.43 13.93 16.86
N ALA A 304 2.15 13.18 17.93
CA ALA A 304 2.70 13.44 19.24
C ALA A 304 4.21 13.46 19.06
N ALA A 305 4.83 14.62 19.26
CA ALA A 305 6.28 14.75 19.17
C ALA A 305 6.86 13.80 20.22
N VAL A 306 7.54 12.75 19.76
CA VAL A 306 8.19 11.73 20.60
C VAL A 306 9.18 12.46 21.53
N GLU A 307 8.90 12.62 22.83
CA GLU A 307 9.70 13.48 23.73
C GLU A 307 11.17 13.01 23.99
N GLY A 308 11.68 11.99 23.29
CA GLY A 308 13.03 11.45 23.42
C GLY A 308 14.15 12.16 22.61
N PHE A 309 13.93 13.39 22.14
CA PHE A 309 14.78 14.05 21.13
C PHE A 309 16.03 14.78 21.62
N SER A 310 16.35 14.79 22.92
CA SER A 310 17.16 15.87 23.51
C SER A 310 18.39 16.27 22.69
N ALA A 311 19.28 15.33 22.36
CA ALA A 311 20.54 15.66 21.69
C ALA A 311 20.37 16.24 20.27
N ARG A 312 19.48 15.67 19.44
CA ARG A 312 19.25 16.18 18.07
C ARG A 312 18.38 17.41 18.03
N SER A 313 17.48 17.57 19.00
CA SER A 313 16.71 18.80 19.17
C SER A 313 17.65 19.98 19.39
N ASP A 314 18.64 19.82 20.28
CA ASP A 314 19.66 20.84 20.56
C ASP A 314 20.46 21.20 19.30
N ILE A 315 20.86 20.21 18.50
CA ILE A 315 21.55 20.45 17.23
C ILE A 315 20.68 21.30 16.30
N THR A 316 19.38 20.99 16.16
CA THR A 316 18.48 21.77 15.29
C THR A 316 18.16 23.15 15.83
N ALA A 317 18.06 23.31 17.14
CA ALA A 317 17.78 24.59 17.79
C ALA A 317 18.95 25.58 17.64
N ASN A 318 20.18 25.07 17.56
CA ASN A 318 21.39 25.86 17.35
C ASN A 318 21.62 26.28 15.88
N LEU A 319 20.79 25.83 14.94
CA LEU A 319 20.91 26.22 13.53
C LEU A 319 20.32 27.62 13.28
N PRO A 320 20.84 28.34 12.26
CA PRO A 320 20.33 29.67 11.93
C PRO A 320 18.86 29.64 11.50
N THR A 321 18.02 30.42 12.17
CA THR A 321 16.63 30.64 11.75
C THR A 321 16.63 31.53 10.51
N VAL A 322 16.09 31.03 9.40
CA VAL A 322 15.93 31.79 8.15
C VAL A 322 14.46 32.14 7.96
N ALA A 323 14.18 33.39 7.58
CA ALA A 323 12.82 33.83 7.31
C ALA A 323 12.19 33.01 6.17
N CYS A 324 10.94 32.62 6.35
CA CYS A 324 10.18 31.86 5.36
C CYS A 324 8.85 32.55 5.04
N PRO A 325 8.43 32.62 3.75
CA PRO A 325 7.12 33.12 3.41
C PRO A 325 6.01 32.29 4.07
N LYS A 326 4.91 32.96 4.44
CA LYS A 326 3.68 32.29 4.84
C LYS A 326 3.03 31.72 3.58
N LEU A 327 2.85 30.40 3.56
CA LEU A 327 2.25 29.70 2.43
C LEU A 327 0.89 29.16 2.84
N GLU A 328 -0.08 29.26 1.94
CA GLU A 328 -1.37 28.61 2.10
C GLU A 328 -1.22 27.08 1.94
N PRO A 329 -1.56 26.27 2.96
CA PRO A 329 -1.34 24.82 2.92
C PRO A 329 -2.07 24.11 1.78
N SER A 330 -3.18 24.66 1.30
CA SER A 330 -4.00 24.13 0.21
C SER A 330 -3.36 24.30 -1.16
N GLN A 331 -2.62 25.39 -1.38
CA GLN A 331 -1.92 25.66 -2.64
C GLN A 331 -0.58 24.92 -2.72
N ASN A 332 0.00 24.55 -1.58
CA ASN A 332 1.28 23.86 -1.51
C ASN A 332 1.09 22.33 -1.44
N MET A 333 0.36 21.76 -2.40
CA MET A 333 0.15 20.31 -2.50
C MET A 333 0.32 19.85 -3.95
N PHE A 334 1.28 18.96 -4.17
CA PHE A 334 1.64 18.43 -5.48
C PHE A 334 1.55 16.91 -5.45
N ASP A 335 0.97 16.28 -6.47
CA ASP A 335 1.02 14.82 -6.55
C ASP A 335 2.38 14.33 -7.10
N ARG A 336 2.68 13.04 -6.88
CA ARG A 336 3.99 12.48 -7.26
C ARG A 336 4.20 12.45 -8.78
N GLU A 337 3.15 12.20 -9.55
CA GLU A 337 3.25 12.09 -11.01
C GLU A 337 3.47 13.47 -11.61
N PHE A 338 2.78 14.49 -11.09
CA PHE A 338 3.03 15.89 -11.38
C PHE A 338 4.48 16.26 -11.08
N LEU A 339 4.99 15.98 -9.87
CA LEU A 339 6.38 16.31 -9.53
C LEU A 339 7.40 15.59 -10.43
N LYS A 340 7.10 14.35 -10.85
CA LYS A 340 7.93 13.59 -11.79
C LYS A 340 7.89 14.21 -13.19
N CYS A 341 6.74 14.68 -13.64
CA CYS A 341 6.58 15.38 -14.93
C CYS A 341 7.31 16.73 -14.90
N ALA A 342 7.08 17.52 -13.84
CA ALA A 342 7.60 18.85 -13.63
C ALA A 342 9.13 18.87 -13.42
N LEU A 343 9.66 18.03 -12.53
CA LEU A 343 11.06 18.07 -12.09
C LEU A 343 11.94 16.97 -12.72
N GLY A 344 11.34 15.96 -13.36
CA GLY A 344 12.01 14.81 -13.98
C GLY A 344 12.08 14.90 -15.51
N ASP A 345 11.88 13.79 -16.23
CA ASP A 345 12.06 13.65 -17.70
C ASP A 345 11.34 14.72 -18.56
N GLY A 346 10.37 15.44 -18.00
CA GLY A 346 9.63 16.56 -18.60
C GLY A 346 10.19 17.97 -18.36
N VAL A 347 11.48 18.11 -17.96
CA VAL A 347 12.17 19.39 -17.68
C VAL A 347 11.85 20.53 -18.69
N ARG A 348 11.59 20.17 -19.96
CA ARG A 348 11.30 21.10 -21.07
C ARG A 348 10.04 21.97 -20.88
N THR A 349 9.05 21.54 -20.10
CA THR A 349 7.80 22.31 -19.92
C THR A 349 7.88 23.32 -18.78
N LEU A 350 8.63 23.02 -17.72
CA LEU A 350 8.89 23.98 -16.63
C LEU A 350 9.79 25.13 -17.11
N LEU A 351 10.68 24.81 -18.05
CA LEU A 351 11.60 25.72 -18.73
C LEU A 351 10.90 26.91 -19.40
N THR A 352 9.71 26.72 -19.99
CA THR A 352 8.98 27.80 -20.67
C THR A 352 8.36 28.82 -19.71
N HIS A 353 8.32 28.52 -18.40
CA HIS A 353 7.80 29.46 -17.39
C HIS A 353 8.88 30.31 -16.72
N PHE A 354 10.16 30.01 -16.94
CA PHE A 354 11.29 30.82 -16.42
C PHE A 354 11.72 31.95 -17.36
N THR A 355 10.91 32.29 -18.37
CA THR A 355 11.35 32.95 -19.60
C THR A 355 12.02 34.32 -19.47
N ASP A 356 11.94 35.03 -18.33
CA ASP A 356 12.25 36.46 -18.39
C ASP A 356 13.45 36.99 -17.58
N SER A 357 14.14 36.25 -16.70
CA SER A 357 15.14 36.97 -15.85
C SER A 357 16.34 36.23 -15.23
N ARG A 358 16.56 34.94 -15.46
CA ARG A 358 17.82 34.32 -15.02
C ARG A 358 18.06 33.02 -15.75
N GLU A 359 19.29 32.80 -16.23
CA GLU A 359 19.83 31.47 -16.47
C GLU A 359 19.87 30.71 -15.14
N VAL A 360 18.70 30.32 -14.63
CA VAL A 360 18.62 29.34 -13.56
C VAL A 360 19.16 28.08 -14.18
N ASP A 361 20.35 27.64 -13.78
CA ASP A 361 20.92 26.39 -14.24
C ASP A 361 19.94 25.27 -13.89
N ILE A 362 19.11 24.89 -14.85
CA ILE A 362 18.06 23.89 -14.67
C ILE A 362 18.68 22.55 -14.30
N LYS A 363 19.93 22.30 -14.70
CA LYS A 363 20.68 21.14 -14.21
C LYS A 363 20.85 21.22 -12.70
N SER A 364 21.18 22.37 -12.13
CA SER A 364 21.21 22.54 -10.67
C SER A 364 19.85 22.29 -10.01
N LEU A 365 18.75 22.71 -10.64
CA LEU A 365 17.38 22.55 -10.15
C LEU A 365 16.89 21.09 -10.21
N THR A 366 17.23 20.39 -11.30
CA THR A 366 16.87 18.99 -11.58
C THR A 366 17.85 17.99 -10.96
N SER A 367 19.06 18.43 -10.61
CA SER A 367 20.15 17.54 -10.17
C SER A 367 19.86 16.77 -8.89
N SER A 368 18.83 17.10 -8.11
CA SER A 368 18.08 16.19 -7.22
C SER A 368 17.15 17.03 -6.34
N TYR A 369 15.89 16.64 -6.27
CA TYR A 369 15.03 16.97 -5.13
C TYR A 369 14.94 15.77 -4.19
N LEU A 370 14.57 16.01 -2.94
CA LEU A 370 14.27 14.98 -1.95
C LEU A 370 12.76 14.87 -1.78
N CYS A 371 12.24 13.65 -1.80
CA CYS A 371 10.81 13.34 -1.59
C CYS A 371 10.55 12.35 -0.43
N PRO A 372 11.03 12.61 0.80
CA PRO A 372 10.74 11.75 1.94
C PRO A 372 9.25 11.76 2.30
N THR A 373 8.77 10.70 2.93
CA THR A 373 7.39 10.60 3.46
C THR A 373 7.41 10.72 4.97
N LEU A 374 6.51 11.52 5.56
CA LEU A 374 6.47 11.75 7.02
C LEU A 374 6.36 10.47 7.83
N ASN A 375 5.54 9.52 7.40
CA ASN A 375 5.38 8.23 8.09
C ASN A 375 6.68 7.43 8.23
N HIS A 376 7.67 7.71 7.37
CA HIS A 376 8.97 7.02 7.41
C HIS A 376 10.07 7.84 8.10
N HIS A 377 9.84 9.14 8.21
CA HIS A 377 10.81 10.09 8.72
C HIS A 377 10.09 11.00 9.72
N PRO A 378 9.83 10.50 10.95
CA PRO A 378 9.15 11.28 11.98
C PRO A 378 9.88 12.59 12.32
N TRP A 379 11.17 12.70 12.00
CA TRP A 379 12.03 13.83 12.33
C TRP A 379 12.24 14.78 11.16
N CYS A 380 11.48 14.56 10.08
CA CYS A 380 11.50 15.40 8.90
C CYS A 380 10.71 16.69 9.19
N PRO A 381 11.17 17.87 8.71
CA PRO A 381 10.42 19.11 8.88
C PRO A 381 9.02 18.97 8.28
N THR A 382 8.03 19.59 8.93
CA THR A 382 6.61 19.54 8.49
C THR A 382 6.16 20.88 7.92
N THR A 383 6.87 21.95 8.26
CA THR A 383 6.61 23.30 7.79
C THR A 383 7.88 23.91 7.20
N PRO A 384 7.74 24.79 6.18
CA PRO A 384 8.87 25.53 5.63
C PRO A 384 9.57 26.35 6.72
N GLY A 385 10.91 26.46 6.66
CA GLY A 385 11.70 27.14 7.69
C GLY A 385 12.27 26.24 8.79
N GLN A 386 11.71 25.04 8.99
CA GLN A 386 12.19 24.11 10.01
C GLN A 386 13.43 23.34 9.55
N HIS A 387 14.36 23.09 10.47
CA HIS A 387 15.42 22.11 10.29
C HIS A 387 14.92 20.71 10.68
N GLY A 388 15.67 19.66 10.33
CA GLY A 388 15.34 18.32 10.77
C GLY A 388 16.30 17.26 10.28
N PHE A 389 15.85 16.01 10.27
CA PHE A 389 16.64 14.87 9.86
C PHE A 389 15.81 13.90 9.01
N ILE A 390 16.47 13.14 8.14
CA ILE A 390 15.87 11.98 7.47
C ILE A 390 16.78 10.77 7.57
N PHE A 391 16.15 9.61 7.57
CA PHE A 391 16.82 8.31 7.63
C PHE A 391 16.94 7.78 6.21
N VAL A 392 18.14 7.43 5.78
CA VAL A 392 18.38 7.00 4.41
C VAL A 392 19.03 5.63 4.43
N GLY A 393 18.39 4.65 3.80
CA GLY A 393 19.07 3.43 3.36
C GLY A 393 19.95 3.81 2.18
N LEU A 394 21.24 4.06 2.45
CA LEU A 394 22.13 4.64 1.46
C LEU A 394 22.54 3.62 0.38
N GLY A 395 22.52 2.31 0.67
CA GLY A 395 22.78 1.26 -0.30
C GLY A 395 24.01 1.55 -1.17
N LYS A 396 23.83 1.56 -2.50
CA LYS A 396 24.88 1.90 -3.48
C LYS A 396 25.41 3.33 -3.34
N ASP A 397 24.61 4.23 -2.77
CA ASP A 397 24.94 5.63 -2.53
C ASP A 397 25.52 5.85 -1.12
N ARG A 398 26.21 4.85 -0.55
CA ARG A 398 26.85 4.94 0.78
C ARG A 398 27.78 6.14 0.93
N ASN A 399 28.32 6.68 -0.16
CA ASN A 399 29.20 7.85 -0.15
C ASN A 399 28.47 9.17 -0.47
N ALA A 400 27.15 9.13 -0.73
CA ALA A 400 26.37 10.33 -0.93
C ALA A 400 26.35 11.18 0.35
N TYR A 401 26.32 12.50 0.18
CA TYR A 401 26.25 13.49 1.26
C TYR A 401 27.46 13.53 2.21
N ASN A 402 28.57 12.87 1.85
CA ASN A 402 29.84 13.04 2.57
C ASN A 402 30.31 14.52 2.51
N ALA A 403 30.02 15.21 1.40
CA ALA A 403 30.07 16.67 1.32
C ALA A 403 28.64 17.23 1.37
N PRO A 404 28.40 18.39 2.02
CA PRO A 404 27.09 19.01 2.04
C PRO A 404 26.59 19.34 0.63
N VAL A 405 25.35 18.97 0.31
CA VAL A 405 24.72 19.21 -1.00
C VAL A 405 23.44 20.01 -0.84
N MET A 406 23.18 20.94 -1.76
CA MET A 406 21.94 21.70 -1.81
C MET A 406 20.84 20.90 -2.52
N LYS A 407 19.67 20.76 -1.89
CA LYS A 407 18.53 20.01 -2.42
C LYS A 407 17.22 20.75 -2.15
N ASN A 408 16.28 20.64 -3.10
CA ASN A 408 14.89 21.04 -2.87
C ASN A 408 14.16 19.92 -2.11
N LEU A 409 13.37 20.26 -1.09
CA LEU A 409 12.69 19.29 -0.24
C LEU A 409 11.18 19.31 -0.46
N PHE A 410 10.61 18.14 -0.76
CA PHE A 410 9.19 17.90 -0.87
C PHE A 410 8.78 16.81 0.12
N ILE A 411 7.79 17.08 0.97
CA ILE A 411 7.38 16.15 2.03
C ILE A 411 6.08 15.47 1.67
N GLY A 412 6.12 14.15 1.54
CA GLY A 412 4.95 13.31 1.33
C GLY A 412 4.09 13.24 2.59
N LEU A 413 2.84 13.68 2.49
CA LEU A 413 1.84 13.60 3.55
C LEU A 413 1.35 12.16 3.73
N ALA A 414 0.75 11.88 4.89
CA ALA A 414 0.14 10.59 5.16
C ALA A 414 -0.94 10.26 4.11
N LYS A 415 -0.89 9.05 3.57
CA LYS A 415 -1.84 8.62 2.53
C LYS A 415 -3.19 8.31 3.19
N LYS A 416 -4.25 9.02 2.80
CA LYS A 416 -5.63 8.64 3.13
C LYS A 416 -6.02 7.42 2.27
N GLN A 417 -6.77 6.46 2.83
CA GLN A 417 -7.17 5.26 2.09
C GLN A 417 -7.91 5.65 0.79
N GLY A 418 -7.52 5.04 -0.34
CA GLY A 418 -8.12 5.32 -1.66
C GLY A 418 -7.63 6.60 -2.36
N HIS A 419 -6.87 7.47 -1.71
CA HIS A 419 -6.37 8.71 -2.33
C HIS A 419 -4.90 8.61 -2.75
N LYS A 420 -4.53 9.39 -3.76
CA LYS A 420 -3.13 9.64 -4.13
C LYS A 420 -2.38 10.32 -2.97
N ARG A 421 -1.06 10.11 -2.88
CA ARG A 421 -0.22 10.80 -1.88
C ARG A 421 0.16 12.18 -2.44
N PHE A 422 -0.09 13.21 -1.65
CA PHE A 422 0.33 14.58 -1.94
C PHE A 422 1.65 14.91 -1.23
N PHE A 423 2.40 15.81 -1.83
CA PHE A 423 3.70 16.28 -1.41
C PHE A 423 3.67 17.79 -1.25
N ARG A 424 4.25 18.28 -0.16
CA ARG A 424 4.35 19.72 0.13
C ARG A 424 5.78 20.21 -0.11
N TYR A 425 5.96 21.29 -0.86
CA TYR A 425 7.27 21.90 -1.03
C TYR A 425 7.68 22.68 0.23
N LEU A 426 8.83 22.36 0.81
CA LEU A 426 9.31 23.00 2.05
C LEU A 426 10.47 23.98 1.84
N GLY A 427 10.97 24.12 0.61
CA GLY A 427 12.08 25.02 0.28
C GLY A 427 13.38 24.29 -0.04
N ARG A 428 14.49 25.01 0.12
CA ARG A 428 15.84 24.58 -0.23
C ARG A 428 16.65 24.31 1.03
N TYR A 429 17.28 23.14 1.06
CA TYR A 429 17.99 22.61 2.21
C TYR A 429 19.43 22.28 1.86
N ARG A 430 20.34 22.56 2.79
CA ARG A 430 21.68 21.98 2.83
C ARG A 430 21.56 20.62 3.51
N VAL A 431 21.91 19.58 2.78
CA VAL A 431 21.83 18.19 3.21
C VAL A 431 23.23 17.70 3.50
N SER A 432 23.47 17.25 4.73
CA SER A 432 24.78 16.76 5.15
C SER A 432 24.64 15.46 5.93
N ARG A 433 25.56 14.53 5.70
CA ARG A 433 25.60 13.29 6.46
C ARG A 433 26.05 13.58 7.90
N VAL A 434 25.36 12.95 8.84
CA VAL A 434 25.69 13.00 10.26
C VAL A 434 25.86 11.58 10.80
N ASN A 435 26.25 11.46 12.07
CA ASN A 435 26.30 10.17 12.73
C ASN A 435 24.92 9.49 12.67
N GLY A 436 24.95 8.16 12.50
CA GLY A 436 23.75 7.34 12.51
C GLY A 436 22.99 7.45 13.82
N LEU A 437 21.79 6.88 13.86
CA LEU A 437 21.01 6.86 15.10
C LEU A 437 21.77 6.11 16.20
N THR A 438 21.75 6.69 17.40
CA THR A 438 22.16 5.97 18.63
C THR A 438 21.11 4.93 18.99
N VAL A 439 21.45 3.98 19.86
CA VAL A 439 20.49 2.97 20.35
C VAL A 439 19.31 3.65 21.06
N ASP A 440 19.57 4.65 21.89
CA ASP A 440 18.51 5.38 22.60
C ASP A 440 17.57 6.11 21.62
N GLU A 441 18.14 6.75 20.59
CA GLU A 441 17.40 7.40 19.51
C GLU A 441 16.54 6.41 18.71
N TRP A 442 17.07 5.23 18.46
CA TRP A 442 16.36 4.14 17.78
C TRP A 442 15.20 3.63 18.62
N MET A 443 15.44 3.38 19.91
CA MET A 443 14.43 2.88 20.86
C MET A 443 13.32 3.90 21.13
N ALA A 444 13.58 5.20 20.90
CA ALA A 444 12.55 6.23 20.98
C ALA A 444 11.56 6.19 19.79
N LEU A 445 11.91 5.56 18.67
CA LEU A 445 11.00 5.45 17.53
C LEU A 445 9.84 4.50 17.82
N LEU A 446 8.69 4.74 17.18
CA LEU A 446 7.55 3.82 17.26
C LEU A 446 7.92 2.44 16.68
N PRO A 447 7.45 1.32 17.28
CA PRO A 447 7.77 -0.03 16.80
C PRO A 447 7.43 -0.27 15.33
N GLU A 448 6.36 0.33 14.82
CA GLU A 448 6.00 0.25 13.40
C GLU A 448 7.01 0.95 12.50
N THR A 449 7.53 2.10 12.95
CA THR A 449 8.59 2.84 12.26
C THR A 449 9.89 2.03 12.28
N GLN A 450 10.23 1.40 13.41
CA GLN A 450 11.41 0.54 13.51
C GLN A 450 11.35 -0.63 12.52
N LYS A 451 10.27 -1.41 12.53
CA LYS A 451 10.07 -2.54 11.60
C LYS A 451 10.16 -2.10 10.14
N MET A 452 9.55 -0.97 9.81
CA MET A 452 9.58 -0.42 8.45
C MET A 452 10.99 0.03 8.04
N LEU A 453 11.75 0.67 8.93
CA LEU A 453 13.14 1.07 8.66
C LEU A 453 14.07 -0.14 8.53
N ALA A 454 13.91 -1.18 9.37
CA ALA A 454 14.68 -2.42 9.26
C ALA A 454 14.46 -3.11 7.90
N LYS A 455 13.19 -3.18 7.45
CA LYS A 455 12.86 -3.69 6.12
C LYS A 455 13.48 -2.86 4.99
N LEU A 456 13.37 -1.53 5.08
CA LEU A 456 13.96 -0.62 4.08
C LEU A 456 15.48 -0.76 4.04
N PHE A 457 16.13 -0.93 5.19
CA PHE A 457 17.56 -1.17 5.29
C PHE A 457 17.95 -2.49 4.60
N LYS A 458 17.26 -3.60 4.90
CA LYS A 458 17.45 -4.89 4.22
C LYS A 458 17.38 -4.75 2.71
N ASP A 459 16.31 -4.13 2.21
CA ASP A 459 16.05 -3.95 0.77
C ASP A 459 17.10 -3.07 0.08
N LYS A 460 17.69 -2.10 0.80
CA LYS A 460 18.64 -1.12 0.23
C LYS A 460 20.09 -1.55 0.31
N GLU A 461 20.51 -2.17 1.40
CA GLU A 461 21.88 -2.63 1.61
C GLU A 461 22.13 -4.04 1.07
N ASN A 462 21.08 -4.76 0.62
CA ASN A 462 21.12 -6.18 0.28
C ASN A 462 21.69 -7.02 1.43
N ASP A 463 21.29 -6.72 2.66
CA ASP A 463 21.70 -7.46 3.84
C ASP A 463 21.11 -8.88 3.80
N SER A 464 21.95 -9.89 4.07
CA SER A 464 21.53 -11.31 4.01
C SER A 464 20.70 -11.75 5.21
N ARG A 465 20.68 -10.97 6.30
CA ARG A 465 19.92 -11.28 7.51
C ARG A 465 18.42 -11.13 7.30
N GLU A 466 17.62 -11.80 8.13
CA GLU A 466 16.18 -11.57 8.16
C GLU A 466 15.85 -10.20 8.77
N ALA A 467 14.69 -9.66 8.42
CA ALA A 467 14.31 -8.31 8.87
C ALA A 467 14.24 -8.21 10.41
N ASP A 468 13.86 -9.31 11.07
CA ASP A 468 13.80 -9.40 12.54
C ASP A 468 15.21 -9.44 13.14
N ASP A 469 16.17 -10.15 12.52
CA ASP A 469 17.57 -10.16 12.98
C ASP A 469 18.23 -8.77 12.81
N ILE A 470 17.89 -8.05 11.74
CA ILE A 470 18.34 -6.68 11.51
C ILE A 470 17.78 -5.74 12.59
N LEU A 471 16.53 -5.93 12.98
CA LEU A 471 15.89 -5.16 14.04
C LEU A 471 16.63 -5.37 15.37
N VAL A 472 16.89 -6.63 15.74
CA VAL A 472 17.69 -6.96 16.94
C VAL A 472 19.09 -6.34 16.86
N ALA A 473 19.73 -6.34 15.69
CA ALA A 473 21.05 -5.73 15.51
C ALA A 473 21.03 -4.20 15.67
N PHE A 474 19.92 -3.52 15.38
CA PHE A 474 19.77 -2.10 15.73
C PHE A 474 19.53 -1.92 17.23
N ASP A 475 18.75 -2.79 17.87
CA ASP A 475 18.48 -2.76 19.32
C ASP A 475 19.76 -2.97 20.13
N THR A 476 20.67 -3.84 19.67
CA THR A 476 21.98 -4.08 20.32
C THR A 476 23.03 -3.02 19.98
N GLY A 477 22.79 -2.21 18.94
CA GLY A 477 23.76 -1.24 18.43
C GLY A 477 24.84 -1.84 17.53
N ASP A 478 24.73 -3.12 17.14
CA ASP A 478 25.61 -3.74 16.13
C ASP A 478 25.46 -3.09 14.76
N LEU A 479 24.27 -2.54 14.49
CA LEU A 479 23.98 -1.69 13.36
C LEU A 479 23.51 -0.32 13.83
N SER A 480 23.75 0.70 12.99
CA SER A 480 23.23 2.05 13.17
C SER A 480 22.52 2.52 11.90
N ILE A 481 21.38 3.17 12.04
CA ILE A 481 20.65 3.68 10.88
C ILE A 481 21.35 4.92 10.33
N PRO A 482 21.74 4.96 9.04
CA PRO A 482 22.34 6.14 8.45
C PRO A 482 21.36 7.31 8.46
N CYS A 483 21.85 8.47 8.89
CA CYS A 483 21.07 9.68 9.06
C CYS A 483 21.70 10.84 8.28
N VAL A 484 20.86 11.72 7.72
CA VAL A 484 21.29 12.98 7.14
C VAL A 484 20.52 14.14 7.77
N GLN A 485 21.25 15.21 8.05
CA GLN A 485 20.72 16.45 8.57
C GLN A 485 20.20 17.33 7.44
N LEU A 486 19.04 17.92 7.67
CA LEU A 486 18.37 18.88 6.80
C LEU A 486 18.46 20.27 7.43
N GLN A 487 19.36 21.10 6.93
CA GLN A 487 19.45 22.51 7.32
C GLN A 487 18.70 23.37 6.29
N PHE A 488 17.56 23.94 6.67
CA PHE A 488 16.87 24.94 5.85
C PHE A 488 17.80 26.12 5.53
N VAL A 489 17.89 26.48 4.25
CA VAL A 489 18.73 27.59 3.76
C VAL A 489 17.87 28.73 3.22
N GLY A 490 16.68 28.43 2.71
CA GLY A 490 15.75 29.44 2.20
C GLY A 490 14.63 28.83 1.39
N PHE A 491 13.70 29.66 0.95
CA PHE A 491 12.57 29.25 0.13
C PHE A 491 12.76 29.71 -1.32
N ASP A 492 12.76 28.77 -2.27
CA ASP A 492 12.87 29.10 -3.70
C ASP A 492 11.49 29.51 -4.24
N GLN A 493 11.17 30.80 -4.10
CA GLN A 493 9.88 31.33 -4.54
C GLN A 493 9.68 31.17 -6.05
N SER A 494 10.76 31.26 -6.84
CA SER A 494 10.69 31.12 -8.30
C SER A 494 10.29 29.71 -8.70
N LEU A 495 10.91 28.67 -8.10
CA LEU A 495 10.51 27.29 -8.31
C LEU A 495 9.06 27.04 -7.88
N TYR A 496 8.70 27.52 -6.70
CA TYR A 496 7.35 27.33 -6.16
C TYR A 496 6.28 27.94 -7.08
N ASN A 497 6.48 29.18 -7.53
CA ASN A 497 5.56 29.84 -8.43
C ASN A 497 5.45 29.10 -9.78
N ALA A 498 6.57 28.61 -10.32
CA ALA A 498 6.56 27.84 -11.57
C ALA A 498 5.77 26.53 -11.44
N LEU A 499 5.89 25.83 -10.30
CA LEU A 499 5.10 24.64 -10.01
C LEU A 499 3.60 24.96 -9.92
N LEU A 500 3.22 26.06 -9.26
CA LEU A 500 1.81 26.49 -9.20
C LEU A 500 1.23 26.86 -10.57
N SER A 501 2.04 27.46 -11.44
CA SER A 501 1.61 27.81 -12.79
C SER A 501 1.36 26.57 -13.65
N MET A 502 2.20 25.55 -13.55
CA MET A 502 2.01 24.29 -14.27
C MET A 502 0.82 23.50 -13.75
N ASP A 503 0.67 23.39 -12.42
CA ASP A 503 -0.42 22.61 -11.81
C ASP A 503 -1.79 23.14 -12.26
N LYS A 504 -1.95 24.46 -12.42
CA LYS A 504 -3.20 25.05 -12.94
C LYS A 504 -3.46 24.79 -14.42
N ALA A 505 -2.43 24.63 -15.24
CA ALA A 505 -2.57 24.44 -16.68
C ALA A 505 -3.18 23.07 -17.01
N ASP A 506 -2.80 22.03 -16.25
CA ASP A 506 -3.29 20.66 -16.43
C ASP A 506 -4.79 20.51 -16.11
N TRP A 507 -5.42 21.44 -15.38
CA TRP A 507 -6.86 21.43 -15.13
C TRP A 507 -7.70 22.08 -16.24
N THR A 508 -7.06 22.73 -17.21
CA THR A 508 -7.77 23.48 -18.28
C THR A 508 -7.75 22.79 -19.64
N GLN A 509 -7.12 21.61 -19.74
CA GLN A 509 -7.18 20.71 -20.90
C GLN A 509 -8.00 19.48 -20.55
#